data_AF-A0A6Y3UUX0-F1
#
_entry.id   AF-A0A6Y3UUX0-F1
#
_cell.length_a   1.000
_cell.length_b   1.000
_cell.length_c   1.000
_cell.angle_alpha   90.00
_cell.angle_beta   90.00
_cell.angle_gamma   90.00
#
_symmetry.space_group_name_H-M   'P 1'
#
loop_
_entity.id
_entity.type
_entity.pdbx_description
1 polymer ?
#
loop_
_entity_poly.entity_id
_entity_poly.type
_entity_poly.pdbx_seq_one_letter_code
_entity_poly.pdbx_strand_id
1 'polypeptide(L)'
;PNIGISIKDGSTVKGKENAIDFSGAKTALRIDVNGNVYGNIVGNGLEGNKINFAYQGGAQQGLFDGYTISGVEKIDNWGNLSIIAKDRTIFWSGDFNNKKNAILDFKIGNSANLNTPLLLIEGKTVFNTGSKALFSYVGSNINDIVNKDIILIQSNGGMSGTVEVGQGGVNAVSDLSPLLKQIDSWITTTDPVVNGGIQGNQLVVRYGVNYEGGDNFVNIAKQGGISEQRLQAASYIVNYALSEYNKTQSVRSGELLALLTSAGNSNTGDDGANSSVVDSGSNGIARLVEQLTPNAEGSEVRAALRVVDKMRDQANNRSFYLRNQETATPWNFWAQTLYTHGRQGNEADIFGYQTNAYGINIGMDRRFRDEALFGVAFGYQNSHININGYGNTKDVNSYEAMAYTGWFNDRYFINGN
;
A
#
# COMPACT_ATOMS: atom_id res chain seq x y z
N PRO A 1 25.23 45.21 -19.00
CA PRO A 1 25.50 46.25 -17.96
C PRO A 1 27.01 46.47 -17.80
N ASN A 2 27.47 47.72 -17.91
CA ASN A 2 28.89 48.10 -17.76
C ASN A 2 29.29 48.38 -16.30
N ILE A 3 28.32 48.39 -15.38
CA ILE A 3 28.53 48.53 -13.93
C ILE A 3 28.02 47.24 -13.27
N GLY A 4 28.83 46.65 -12.40
CA GLY A 4 28.44 45.44 -11.70
C GLY A 4 29.05 45.29 -10.32
N ILE A 5 28.36 44.50 -9.48
CA ILE A 5 28.80 44.10 -8.15
C ILE A 5 29.21 42.63 -8.24
N SER A 6 30.35 42.26 -7.65
CA SER A 6 30.81 40.87 -7.57
C SER A 6 30.95 40.49 -6.09
N ILE A 7 30.13 39.54 -5.65
CA ILE A 7 30.21 38.89 -4.35
C ILE A 7 31.05 37.62 -4.55
N LYS A 8 32.20 37.55 -3.88
CA LYS A 8 33.21 36.49 -4.07
C LYS A 8 32.88 35.24 -3.27
N ASP A 9 33.53 34.14 -3.66
CA ASP A 9 33.43 32.84 -3.01
C ASP A 9 33.57 32.92 -1.48
N GLY A 10 32.70 32.20 -0.76
CA GLY A 10 32.62 32.22 0.70
C GLY A 10 32.13 33.54 1.33
N SER A 11 31.86 34.58 0.55
CA SER A 11 31.37 35.85 1.09
C SER A 11 29.91 35.73 1.55
N THR A 12 29.56 36.51 2.56
CA THR A 12 28.19 36.60 3.07
C THR A 12 27.71 38.04 2.97
N VAL A 13 26.55 38.25 2.34
CA VAL A 13 25.82 39.51 2.31
C VAL A 13 24.51 39.30 3.06
N LYS A 14 24.24 40.12 4.08
CA LYS A 14 23.10 39.92 4.97
C LYS A 14 22.42 41.24 5.29
N GLY A 15 21.10 41.23 5.23
CA GLY A 15 20.24 42.32 5.73
C GLY A 15 19.09 41.77 6.56
N LYS A 16 18.44 42.64 7.34
CA LYS A 16 17.26 42.27 8.13
C LYS A 16 16.04 41.99 7.24
N GLU A 17 15.87 42.80 6.20
CA GLU A 17 14.81 42.66 5.21
C GLU A 17 15.41 42.53 3.81
N ASN A 18 16.16 43.55 3.37
CA ASN A 18 16.87 43.54 2.10
C ASN A 18 18.37 43.32 2.34
N ALA A 19 18.95 42.30 1.71
CA ALA A 19 20.39 42.06 1.68
C ALA A 19 21.10 42.96 0.65
N ILE A 20 20.44 43.17 -0.48
CA ILE A 20 20.92 44.05 -1.55
C ILE A 20 19.75 44.91 -2.00
N ASP A 21 19.93 46.22 -1.96
CA ASP A 21 18.93 47.18 -2.41
C ASP A 21 19.61 48.19 -3.34
N PHE A 22 19.24 48.13 -4.63
CA PHE A 22 19.67 49.10 -5.63
C PHE A 22 18.47 49.76 -6.31
N SER A 23 17.31 49.79 -5.64
CA SER A 23 16.08 50.42 -6.13
C SER A 23 16.28 51.90 -6.52
N GLY A 24 17.18 52.61 -5.83
CA GLY A 24 17.53 54.00 -6.12
C GLY A 24 18.56 54.21 -7.24
N ALA A 25 19.12 53.15 -7.82
CA ALA A 25 20.12 53.29 -8.88
C ALA A 25 19.49 53.82 -10.17
N LYS A 26 20.22 54.67 -10.90
CA LYS A 26 19.73 55.30 -12.16
C LYS A 26 20.07 54.53 -13.43
N THR A 27 20.86 53.47 -13.31
CA THR A 27 21.33 52.65 -14.43
C THR A 27 21.02 51.18 -14.15
N ALA A 28 20.98 50.34 -15.18
CA ALA A 28 20.87 48.90 -15.01
C ALA A 28 22.13 48.33 -14.33
N LEU A 29 21.95 47.36 -13.43
CA LEU A 29 23.03 46.70 -12.71
C LEU A 29 23.14 45.23 -13.05
N ARG A 30 24.37 44.73 -13.03
CA ARG A 30 24.68 43.30 -12.99
C ARG A 30 25.23 42.92 -11.63
N ILE A 31 24.69 41.89 -11.00
CA ILE A 31 25.21 41.35 -9.73
C ILE A 31 25.65 39.91 -9.97
N ASP A 32 26.92 39.63 -9.72
CA ASP A 32 27.49 38.28 -9.77
C ASP A 32 27.69 37.78 -8.33
N VAL A 33 27.02 36.69 -7.98
CA VAL A 33 26.91 36.15 -6.62
C VAL A 33 27.53 34.77 -6.54
N ASN A 34 28.75 34.68 -6.02
CA ASN A 34 29.42 33.43 -5.67
C ASN A 34 29.47 33.32 -4.15
N GLY A 35 28.35 33.35 -3.44
CA GLY A 35 28.34 33.37 -1.98
C GLY A 35 26.94 33.33 -1.40
N ASN A 36 26.83 33.67 -0.12
CA ASN A 36 25.59 33.56 0.63
C ASN A 36 24.87 34.91 0.71
N VAL A 37 23.58 34.94 0.36
CA VAL A 37 22.72 36.12 0.46
C VAL A 37 21.59 35.83 1.44
N TYR A 38 21.55 36.55 2.55
CA TYR A 38 20.54 36.43 3.60
C TYR A 38 19.67 37.70 3.62
N GLY A 39 18.45 37.61 3.08
CA GLY A 39 17.54 38.74 2.86
C GLY A 39 17.19 38.92 1.37
N ASN A 40 16.28 39.86 1.11
CA ASN A 40 15.75 40.12 -0.22
C ASN A 40 16.75 40.85 -1.12
N ILE A 41 16.53 40.76 -2.44
CA ILE A 41 17.23 41.57 -3.43
C ILE A 41 16.22 42.46 -4.13
N VAL A 42 16.39 43.77 -4.05
CA VAL A 42 15.46 44.76 -4.61
C VAL A 42 16.17 45.60 -5.66
N GLY A 43 15.72 45.46 -6.91
CA GLY A 43 16.22 46.21 -8.05
C GLY A 43 15.39 47.43 -8.41
N ASN A 44 15.91 48.25 -9.33
CA ASN A 44 15.26 49.49 -9.79
C ASN A 44 14.28 49.29 -10.96
N GLY A 45 14.04 48.06 -11.41
CA GLY A 45 13.09 47.74 -12.47
C GLY A 45 13.51 48.15 -13.88
N LEU A 46 14.75 48.63 -14.07
CA LEU A 46 15.26 48.97 -15.41
C LEU A 46 15.59 47.70 -16.22
N GLU A 47 15.34 47.77 -17.54
CA GLU A 47 15.77 46.77 -18.51
C GLU A 47 17.29 46.59 -18.46
N GLY A 48 17.75 45.35 -18.57
CA GLY A 48 19.15 44.95 -18.47
C GLY A 48 19.61 44.57 -17.06
N ASN A 49 18.77 44.74 -16.04
CA ASN A 49 19.07 44.28 -14.69
C ASN A 49 19.23 42.76 -14.63
N LYS A 50 20.36 42.31 -14.10
CA LYS A 50 20.72 40.90 -14.12
C LYS A 50 21.37 40.45 -12.82
N ILE A 51 20.95 39.28 -12.33
CA ILE A 51 21.63 38.55 -11.25
C ILE A 51 22.20 37.25 -11.82
N ASN A 52 23.47 36.97 -11.57
CA ASN A 52 24.09 35.68 -11.84
C ASN A 52 24.46 35.02 -10.52
N PHE A 53 23.84 33.91 -10.18
CA PHE A 53 24.26 33.07 -9.07
C PHE A 53 25.29 32.04 -9.53
N ALA A 54 26.23 31.72 -8.64
CA ALA A 54 27.29 30.74 -8.86
C ALA A 54 28.04 30.96 -10.19
N TYR A 55 28.24 32.24 -10.53
CA TYR A 55 28.85 32.70 -11.77
C TYR A 55 30.31 32.24 -11.92
N GLN A 56 30.76 32.13 -13.16
CA GLN A 56 32.02 31.49 -13.56
C GLN A 56 33.25 31.99 -12.74
N GLY A 57 34.05 31.02 -12.24
CA GLY A 57 35.25 31.24 -11.41
C GLY A 57 35.02 30.95 -9.90
N GLY A 58 35.94 30.22 -9.25
CA GLY A 58 35.84 29.80 -7.84
C GLY A 58 35.06 28.48 -7.63
N ALA A 59 34.57 28.21 -6.42
CA ALA A 59 33.81 26.98 -6.09
C ALA A 59 32.42 26.88 -6.74
N GLN A 60 31.94 27.95 -7.39
CA GLN A 60 30.65 28.02 -8.08
C GLN A 60 29.47 27.61 -7.18
N GLN A 61 29.45 28.17 -5.97
CA GLN A 61 28.37 27.99 -5.01
C GLN A 61 27.67 29.31 -4.72
N GLY A 62 26.36 29.26 -4.57
CA GLY A 62 25.53 30.37 -4.12
C GLY A 62 24.45 29.88 -3.19
N LEU A 63 24.05 30.73 -2.25
CA LEU A 63 22.91 30.48 -1.38
C LEU A 63 22.02 31.72 -1.37
N PHE A 64 20.72 31.50 -1.57
CA PHE A 64 19.71 32.53 -1.40
C PHE A 64 18.77 32.14 -0.25
N ASP A 65 18.75 32.98 0.77
CA ASP A 65 17.93 32.87 1.96
C ASP A 65 17.13 34.17 2.16
N GLY A 66 16.24 34.45 1.22
CA GLY A 66 15.34 35.61 1.22
C GLY A 66 13.93 35.23 0.76
N TYR A 67 13.00 36.18 0.79
CA TYR A 67 11.62 35.99 0.29
C TYR A 67 11.44 36.48 -1.13
N THR A 68 12.24 37.46 -1.56
CA THR A 68 11.99 38.14 -2.83
C THR A 68 13.28 38.53 -3.55
N ILE A 69 13.26 38.35 -4.87
CA ILE A 69 14.12 39.04 -5.83
C ILE A 69 13.20 39.83 -6.75
N SER A 70 13.28 41.16 -6.75
CA SER A 70 12.38 42.02 -7.53
C SER A 70 13.13 43.07 -8.34
N GLY A 71 12.46 43.66 -9.34
CA GLY A 71 13.02 44.73 -10.14
C GLY A 71 14.20 44.30 -11.02
N VAL A 72 14.31 43.00 -11.33
CA VAL A 72 15.32 42.43 -12.23
C VAL A 72 14.67 41.74 -13.41
N GLU A 73 15.30 41.83 -14.57
CA GLU A 73 14.81 41.22 -15.81
C GLU A 73 15.26 39.76 -15.92
N LYS A 74 16.47 39.44 -15.44
CA LYS A 74 17.07 38.12 -15.64
C LYS A 74 17.83 37.61 -14.43
N ILE A 75 17.62 36.34 -14.12
CA ILE A 75 18.31 35.59 -13.07
C ILE A 75 18.92 34.34 -13.71
N ASP A 76 20.24 34.21 -13.69
CA ASP A 76 20.93 33.03 -14.22
C ASP A 76 21.63 32.27 -13.08
N ASN A 77 21.43 30.95 -12.98
CA ASN A 77 22.26 30.07 -12.15
C ASN A 77 23.31 29.36 -13.01
N TRP A 78 24.59 29.55 -12.70
CA TRP A 78 25.72 29.02 -13.47
C TRP A 78 26.44 27.84 -12.81
N GLY A 79 26.09 27.49 -11.57
CA GLY A 79 26.76 26.45 -10.79
C GLY A 79 25.79 25.81 -9.80
N ASN A 80 26.18 25.70 -8.54
CA ASN A 80 25.31 25.18 -7.48
C ASN A 80 24.65 26.33 -6.72
N LEU A 81 23.33 26.49 -6.88
CA LEU A 81 22.53 27.46 -6.15
C LEU A 81 21.62 26.73 -5.15
N SER A 82 21.83 26.98 -3.87
CA SER A 82 20.92 26.55 -2.81
C SER A 82 19.87 27.62 -2.54
N ILE A 83 18.60 27.22 -2.45
CA ILE A 83 17.47 28.06 -2.04
C ILE A 83 16.92 27.51 -0.74
N ILE A 84 16.82 28.36 0.28
CA ILE A 84 16.20 27.98 1.56
C ILE A 84 14.69 28.17 1.45
N ALA A 85 13.93 27.07 1.49
CA ALA A 85 12.47 27.11 1.48
C ALA A 85 11.91 27.86 2.70
N LYS A 86 10.78 28.55 2.49
CA LYS A 86 10.19 29.47 3.45
C LYS A 86 8.78 29.07 3.85
N ASP A 87 8.26 29.72 4.89
CA ASP A 87 6.89 29.63 5.39
C ASP A 87 5.83 30.18 4.44
N ARG A 88 6.26 30.78 3.33
CA ARG A 88 5.44 31.24 2.20
C ARG A 88 6.26 31.18 0.92
N THR A 89 5.59 31.22 -0.22
CA THR A 89 6.20 31.24 -1.55
C THR A 89 7.24 32.35 -1.68
N ILE A 90 8.44 31.98 -2.16
CA ILE A 90 9.50 32.91 -2.55
C ILE A 90 9.12 33.47 -3.92
N PHE A 91 9.32 34.77 -4.15
CA PHE A 91 8.98 35.41 -5.42
C PHE A 91 10.22 35.97 -6.13
N TRP A 92 10.44 35.56 -7.37
CA TRP A 92 11.48 36.11 -8.25
C TRP A 92 10.85 36.79 -9.47
N SER A 93 11.17 38.06 -9.67
CA SER A 93 10.84 38.79 -10.90
C SER A 93 11.76 38.38 -12.05
N GLY A 94 11.25 38.49 -13.27
CA GLY A 94 12.04 38.24 -14.48
C GLY A 94 12.22 36.77 -14.83
N ASP A 95 13.02 36.53 -15.86
CA ASP A 95 13.29 35.20 -16.41
C ASP A 95 14.38 34.49 -15.61
N PHE A 96 14.17 33.21 -15.28
CA PHE A 96 15.15 32.34 -14.66
C PHE A 96 15.75 31.34 -15.64
N ASN A 97 17.07 31.21 -15.60
CA ASN A 97 17.80 30.28 -16.45
C ASN A 97 18.78 29.45 -15.63
N ASN A 98 18.51 28.16 -15.50
CA ASN A 98 19.46 27.21 -14.94
C ASN A 98 20.39 26.74 -16.06
N LYS A 99 21.67 27.13 -16.01
CA LYS A 99 22.64 26.89 -17.08
C LYS A 99 23.03 25.42 -17.19
N LYS A 100 23.78 25.11 -18.25
CA LYS A 100 24.27 23.76 -18.54
C LYS A 100 24.99 23.18 -17.32
N ASN A 101 24.61 21.97 -16.90
CA ASN A 101 25.14 21.28 -15.72
C ASN A 101 24.99 22.02 -14.38
N ALA A 102 24.17 23.08 -14.31
CA ALA A 102 23.94 23.80 -13.08
C ALA A 102 22.96 23.03 -12.18
N ILE A 103 23.17 23.15 -10.87
CA ILE A 103 22.40 22.48 -9.83
C ILE A 103 21.59 23.54 -9.09
N LEU A 104 20.30 23.29 -8.94
CA LEU A 104 19.41 24.06 -8.10
C LEU A 104 18.97 23.19 -6.93
N ASP A 105 19.38 23.51 -5.71
CA ASP A 105 19.11 22.70 -4.52
C ASP A 105 18.13 23.40 -3.58
N PHE A 106 16.96 22.81 -3.38
CA PHE A 106 15.97 23.30 -2.43
C PHE A 106 16.22 22.68 -1.06
N LYS A 107 16.65 23.50 -0.11
CA LYS A 107 16.77 23.11 1.31
C LYS A 107 15.43 23.32 2.00
N ILE A 108 14.81 22.22 2.42
CA ILE A 108 13.43 22.19 2.94
C ILE A 108 13.47 21.77 4.41
N GLY A 109 13.20 22.72 5.31
CA GLY A 109 13.09 22.47 6.75
C GLY A 109 11.65 22.52 7.25
N ASN A 110 11.47 22.38 8.57
CA ASN A 110 10.16 22.36 9.23
C ASN A 110 9.32 23.63 9.03
N SER A 111 9.96 24.77 8.75
CA SER A 111 9.27 26.03 8.50
C SER A 111 8.74 26.16 7.07
N ALA A 112 9.04 25.22 6.16
CA ALA A 112 8.66 25.33 4.77
C ALA A 112 7.15 25.07 4.57
N ASN A 113 6.45 25.95 3.86
CA ASN A 113 5.07 25.72 3.47
C ASN A 113 5.01 24.95 2.13
N LEU A 114 4.67 23.67 2.23
CA LEU A 114 4.63 22.75 1.09
C LEU A 114 3.28 22.73 0.34
N ASN A 115 2.27 23.47 0.82
CA ASN A 115 0.94 23.53 0.19
C ASN A 115 0.89 24.54 -0.97
N THR A 116 1.97 25.30 -1.16
CA THR A 116 2.14 26.30 -2.22
C THR A 116 3.46 26.07 -2.92
N PRO A 117 3.67 26.60 -4.14
CA PRO A 117 4.98 26.58 -4.77
C PRO A 117 6.05 27.15 -3.83
N LEU A 118 7.19 26.48 -3.70
CA LEU A 118 8.30 27.00 -2.88
C LEU A 118 8.87 28.27 -3.50
N LEU A 119 8.99 28.29 -4.83
CA LEU A 119 9.44 29.41 -5.63
C LEU A 119 8.44 29.71 -6.76
N LEU A 120 7.98 30.95 -6.82
CA LEU A 120 7.24 31.52 -7.94
C LEU A 120 8.16 32.43 -8.75
N ILE A 121 8.23 32.15 -10.05
CA ILE A 121 9.00 32.93 -11.02
C ILE A 121 8.00 33.61 -11.95
N GLU A 122 8.06 34.93 -12.01
CA GLU A 122 7.13 35.70 -12.84
C GLU A 122 7.38 35.50 -14.34
N GLY A 123 8.66 35.47 -14.74
CA GLY A 123 9.05 35.25 -16.13
C GLY A 123 9.07 33.77 -16.53
N LYS A 124 9.85 33.49 -17.56
CA LYS A 124 10.12 32.15 -18.09
C LYS A 124 11.17 31.44 -17.26
N THR A 125 11.01 30.13 -17.10
CA THR A 125 11.99 29.24 -16.48
C THR A 125 12.57 28.31 -17.54
N VAL A 126 13.89 28.31 -17.70
CA VAL A 126 14.59 27.43 -18.66
C VAL A 126 15.65 26.59 -17.96
N PHE A 127 15.54 25.27 -18.11
CA PHE A 127 16.56 24.30 -17.70
C PHE A 127 17.39 23.85 -18.90
N ASN A 128 18.68 24.17 -18.89
CA ASN A 128 19.58 23.76 -19.96
C ASN A 128 20.09 22.33 -19.74
N THR A 129 20.64 21.69 -20.79
CA THR A 129 21.12 20.31 -20.76
C THR A 129 21.99 20.01 -19.53
N GLY A 130 21.71 18.88 -18.86
CA GLY A 130 22.43 18.45 -17.67
C GLY A 130 22.06 19.18 -16.39
N SER A 131 21.05 20.07 -16.42
CA SER A 131 20.52 20.71 -15.22
C SER A 131 20.01 19.68 -14.22
N LYS A 132 20.24 19.94 -12.93
CA LYS A 132 19.67 19.17 -11.83
C LYS A 132 18.85 20.06 -10.90
N ALA A 133 17.74 19.52 -10.42
CA ALA A 133 16.99 20.06 -9.31
C ALA A 133 17.07 19.07 -8.14
N LEU A 134 17.69 19.49 -7.04
CA LEU A 134 17.84 18.67 -5.86
C LEU A 134 16.80 19.03 -4.81
N PHE A 135 16.23 18.00 -4.21
CA PHE A 135 15.33 18.09 -3.08
C PHE A 135 16.09 17.64 -1.82
N SER A 136 16.43 18.60 -0.96
CA SER A 136 17.16 18.36 0.29
C SER A 136 16.26 18.61 1.49
N TYR A 137 15.60 17.57 1.99
CA TYR A 137 14.81 17.67 3.21
C TYR A 137 15.71 17.58 4.45
N VAL A 138 15.62 18.60 5.29
CA VAL A 138 16.32 18.74 6.58
C VAL A 138 15.35 18.92 7.75
N GLY A 139 14.05 18.72 7.50
CA GLY A 139 13.03 18.74 8.54
C GLY A 139 13.04 17.46 9.38
N SER A 140 12.25 17.47 10.45
CA SER A 140 12.20 16.39 11.44
C SER A 140 11.04 15.42 11.24
N ASN A 141 10.11 15.68 10.32
CA ASN A 141 8.91 14.87 10.12
C ASN A 141 8.69 14.51 8.65
N ILE A 142 9.09 13.30 8.29
CA ILE A 142 9.03 12.82 6.90
C ILE A 142 7.59 12.78 6.33
N ASN A 143 6.55 12.69 7.18
CA ASN A 143 5.15 12.80 6.74
C ASN A 143 4.81 14.14 6.09
N ASP A 144 5.63 15.17 6.32
CA ASP A 144 5.43 16.46 5.69
C ASP A 144 5.63 16.35 4.18
N ILE A 145 6.48 15.41 3.72
CA ILE A 145 6.94 15.33 2.33
C ILE A 145 6.63 14.01 1.61
N VAL A 146 6.46 12.91 2.32
CA VAL A 146 6.27 11.57 1.71
C VAL A 146 5.01 11.53 0.85
N ASN A 147 5.17 11.03 -0.38
CA ASN A 147 4.13 10.82 -1.39
C ASN A 147 3.25 12.04 -1.69
N LYS A 148 3.72 13.24 -1.34
CA LYS A 148 3.10 14.49 -1.74
C LYS A 148 3.80 15.02 -2.99
N ASP A 149 3.00 15.58 -3.87
CA ASP A 149 3.52 16.39 -4.97
C ASP A 149 3.89 17.76 -4.40
N ILE A 150 5.19 18.02 -4.35
CA ILE A 150 5.73 19.28 -3.88
C ILE A 150 6.12 20.09 -5.11
N ILE A 151 5.52 21.27 -5.24
CA ILE A 151 5.84 22.19 -6.34
C ILE A 151 7.08 22.98 -5.92
N LEU A 152 8.25 22.61 -6.46
CA LEU A 152 9.49 23.33 -6.20
C LEU A 152 9.45 24.72 -6.86
N ILE A 153 9.00 24.75 -8.11
CA ILE A 153 8.94 25.98 -8.91
C ILE A 153 7.61 26.04 -9.64
N GLN A 154 6.99 27.21 -9.66
CA GLN A 154 5.96 27.58 -10.62
C GLN A 154 6.44 28.78 -11.44
N SER A 155 6.24 28.74 -12.76
CA SER A 155 6.64 29.81 -13.68
C SER A 155 5.42 30.40 -14.38
N ASN A 156 5.17 31.71 -14.25
CA ASN A 156 4.05 32.34 -14.95
C ASN A 156 4.32 32.54 -16.44
N GLY A 157 5.58 32.80 -16.83
CA GLY A 157 6.00 32.86 -18.24
C GLY A 157 6.14 31.50 -18.94
N GLY A 158 5.93 30.39 -18.24
CA GLY A 158 6.11 29.02 -18.75
C GLY A 158 7.48 28.43 -18.44
N MET A 159 7.58 27.09 -18.53
CA MET A 159 8.76 26.32 -18.17
C MET A 159 9.20 25.40 -19.32
N SER A 160 10.49 25.30 -19.59
CA SER A 160 11.02 24.45 -20.66
C SER A 160 12.41 23.87 -20.36
N GLY A 161 12.79 22.86 -21.15
CA GLY A 161 14.09 22.20 -21.06
C GLY A 161 14.05 20.82 -20.41
N THR A 162 15.22 20.29 -20.05
CA THR A 162 15.36 19.00 -19.36
C THR A 162 16.01 19.20 -18.00
N VAL A 163 15.43 18.60 -16.97
CA VAL A 163 15.92 18.65 -15.59
C VAL A 163 15.88 17.27 -14.98
N GLU A 164 17.01 16.84 -14.43
CA GLU A 164 17.10 15.65 -13.59
C GLU A 164 16.68 16.04 -12.17
N VAL A 165 15.67 15.38 -11.62
CA VAL A 165 15.25 15.57 -10.24
C VAL A 165 15.90 14.49 -9.39
N GLY A 166 16.47 14.87 -8.25
CA GLY A 166 17.12 13.93 -7.36
C GLY A 166 17.16 14.39 -5.91
N GLN A 167 17.65 13.52 -5.05
CA GLN A 167 17.84 13.82 -3.64
C GLN A 167 19.13 14.62 -3.43
N GLY A 168 19.05 15.72 -2.70
CA GLY A 168 20.22 16.46 -2.22
C GLY A 168 20.52 16.12 -0.77
N GLY A 169 21.79 16.24 -0.35
CA GLY A 169 22.34 15.75 0.92
C GLY A 169 21.35 15.78 2.08
N VAL A 170 20.84 14.60 2.43
CA VAL A 170 19.96 14.38 3.57
C VAL A 170 20.84 13.98 4.75
N ASN A 171 20.69 14.67 5.88
CA ASN A 171 21.02 14.02 7.16
C ASN A 171 19.98 12.91 7.28
N ALA A 172 20.41 11.67 7.04
CA ALA A 172 19.57 10.48 7.13
C ALA A 172 18.78 10.56 8.45
N VAL A 173 17.54 11.03 8.38
CA VAL A 173 16.62 10.90 9.50
C VAL A 173 16.36 9.40 9.51
N SER A 174 16.90 8.73 10.51
CA SER A 174 16.88 7.28 10.72
C SER A 174 15.47 6.72 11.00
N ASP A 175 14.42 7.38 10.51
CA ASP A 175 13.03 6.99 10.69
C ASP A 175 12.25 7.36 9.42
N LEU A 176 12.27 6.45 8.45
CA LEU A 176 11.69 6.63 7.11
C LEU A 176 10.16 6.49 7.06
N SER A 177 9.49 6.30 8.20
CA SER A 177 8.05 6.56 8.36
C SER A 177 7.69 6.65 9.84
N PRO A 178 6.83 7.59 10.26
CA PRO A 178 6.30 7.60 11.62
C PRO A 178 5.32 6.43 11.90
N LEU A 179 5.01 5.60 10.90
CA LEU A 179 4.29 4.33 11.08
C LEU A 179 5.22 3.14 11.31
N LEU A 180 6.51 3.22 10.96
CA LEU A 180 7.43 2.09 10.96
C LEU A 180 8.78 2.51 11.53
N LYS A 181 9.07 2.02 12.73
CA LYS A 181 10.36 2.23 13.38
C LYS A 181 11.27 1.06 13.02
N GLN A 182 12.57 1.32 12.88
CA GLN A 182 13.62 0.32 12.58
C GLN A 182 13.77 -0.84 13.62
N ILE A 183 12.81 -0.97 14.54
CA ILE A 183 12.70 -2.04 15.55
C ILE A 183 11.84 -3.22 15.05
N ASP A 184 11.20 -3.11 13.88
CA ASP A 184 10.41 -4.21 13.30
C ASP A 184 11.34 -5.21 12.61
N SER A 185 11.55 -6.39 13.22
CA SER A 185 12.67 -7.30 12.91
C SER A 185 12.70 -7.90 11.49
N TRP A 186 11.65 -7.69 10.68
CA TRP A 186 11.48 -8.35 9.38
C TRP A 186 11.38 -7.38 8.20
N ILE A 187 11.10 -6.10 8.45
CA ILE A 187 10.99 -5.08 7.40
C ILE A 187 12.37 -4.52 7.09
N THR A 188 12.68 -4.37 5.80
CA THR A 188 13.87 -3.67 5.35
C THR A 188 13.47 -2.39 4.63
N THR A 189 13.98 -1.25 5.10
CA THR A 189 13.83 0.02 4.39
C THR A 189 14.87 0.09 3.27
N THR A 190 14.43 0.45 2.07
CA THR A 190 15.37 0.85 1.01
C THR A 190 15.51 2.37 1.00
N ASP A 191 16.56 2.86 0.33
CA ASP A 191 16.78 4.30 0.21
C ASP A 191 15.56 5.00 -0.41
N PRO A 192 15.19 6.18 0.10
CA PRO A 192 14.09 6.95 -0.45
C PRO A 192 14.36 7.30 -1.91
N VAL A 193 13.32 7.24 -2.74
CA VAL A 193 13.41 7.60 -4.15
C VAL A 193 12.79 8.98 -4.34
N VAL A 194 13.60 9.93 -4.78
CA VAL A 194 13.13 11.26 -5.19
C VAL A 194 12.96 11.27 -6.69
N ASN A 195 11.71 11.37 -7.15
CA ASN A 195 11.37 11.45 -8.57
C ASN A 195 10.63 12.75 -8.86
N GLY A 196 10.62 13.20 -10.11
CA GLY A 196 9.91 14.41 -10.48
C GLY A 196 10.21 14.85 -11.89
N GLY A 197 9.70 16.02 -12.24
CA GLY A 197 9.93 16.62 -13.54
C GLY A 197 9.04 17.82 -13.79
N ILE A 198 9.16 18.36 -15.00
CA ILE A 198 8.35 19.49 -15.46
C ILE A 198 6.96 18.97 -15.83
N GLN A 199 5.92 19.53 -15.21
CA GLN A 199 4.52 19.29 -15.51
C GLN A 199 3.87 20.64 -15.86
N GLY A 200 3.63 20.88 -17.14
CA GLY A 200 3.13 22.17 -17.62
C GLY A 200 4.11 23.30 -17.27
N ASN A 201 3.70 24.21 -16.39
CA ASN A 201 4.50 25.36 -15.93
C ASN A 201 5.07 25.18 -14.50
N GLN A 202 5.06 23.95 -13.99
CA GLN A 202 5.55 23.61 -12.65
C GLN A 202 6.68 22.57 -12.71
N LEU A 203 7.65 22.70 -11.80
CA LEU A 203 8.60 21.65 -11.48
C LEU A 203 8.09 20.94 -10.23
N VAL A 204 7.63 19.71 -10.39
CA VAL A 204 7.04 18.90 -9.32
C VAL A 204 8.03 17.81 -8.93
N VAL A 205 8.17 17.61 -7.62
CA VAL A 205 8.94 16.51 -7.04
C VAL A 205 8.05 15.71 -6.11
N ARG A 206 8.30 14.41 -6.06
CA ARG A 206 7.68 13.47 -5.14
C ARG A 206 8.78 12.70 -4.42
N TYR A 207 8.68 12.67 -3.10
CA TYR A 207 9.53 11.88 -2.23
C TYR A 207 8.83 10.55 -1.91
N GLY A 208 9.35 9.44 -2.41
CA GLY A 208 8.84 8.09 -2.15
C GLY A 208 9.71 7.34 -1.15
N VAL A 209 9.08 6.52 -0.32
CA VAL A 209 9.76 5.53 0.54
C VAL A 209 9.35 4.14 0.08
N ASN A 210 10.32 3.23 0.00
CA ASN A 210 10.12 1.87 -0.49
C ASN A 210 10.44 0.86 0.62
N TYR A 211 9.45 0.02 0.93
CA TYR A 211 9.60 -1.07 1.89
C TYR A 211 9.77 -2.42 1.18
N GLU A 212 10.70 -3.21 1.71
CA GLU A 212 10.95 -4.60 1.36
C GLU A 212 10.93 -5.45 2.65
N GLY A 213 11.12 -6.78 2.53
CA GLY A 213 11.17 -7.68 3.69
C GLY A 213 10.24 -8.88 3.62
N GLY A 214 9.54 -9.10 2.50
CA GLY A 214 8.69 -10.28 2.30
C GLY A 214 9.42 -11.60 2.58
N ASP A 215 10.66 -11.74 2.13
CA ASP A 215 11.47 -12.94 2.36
C ASP A 215 11.81 -13.13 3.85
N ASN A 216 12.12 -12.04 4.57
CA ASN A 216 12.37 -12.09 6.01
C ASN A 216 11.12 -12.48 6.79
N PHE A 217 9.95 -11.95 6.42
CA PHE A 217 8.67 -12.35 7.00
C PHE A 217 8.43 -13.85 6.83
N VAL A 218 8.62 -14.36 5.61
CA VAL A 218 8.45 -15.79 5.28
C VAL A 218 9.45 -16.65 6.05
N ASN A 219 10.71 -16.21 6.18
CA ASN A 219 11.72 -16.93 6.95
C ASN A 219 11.36 -17.02 8.44
N ILE A 220 10.87 -15.94 9.04
CA ILE A 220 10.41 -15.94 10.43
C ILE A 220 9.17 -16.83 10.59
N ALA A 221 8.21 -16.78 9.66
CA ALA A 221 7.06 -17.69 9.65
C ALA A 221 7.50 -19.16 9.61
N LYS A 222 8.50 -19.49 8.78
CA LYS A 222 9.07 -20.83 8.66
C LYS A 222 9.71 -21.30 9.97
N GLN A 223 10.44 -20.43 10.66
CA GLN A 223 11.00 -20.73 11.98
C GLN A 223 9.91 -21.00 13.04
N GLY A 224 8.72 -20.42 12.86
CA GLY A 224 7.54 -20.71 13.68
C GLY A 224 6.82 -22.03 13.36
N GLY A 225 7.34 -22.87 12.45
CA GLY A 225 6.76 -24.19 12.15
C GLY A 225 5.64 -24.19 11.10
N ILE A 226 5.50 -23.13 10.32
CA ILE A 226 4.49 -23.03 9.25
C ILE A 226 4.85 -23.93 8.06
N SER A 227 3.84 -24.58 7.46
CA SER A 227 3.99 -25.46 6.29
C SER A 227 4.30 -24.70 5.00
N GLU A 228 4.91 -25.37 4.03
CA GLU A 228 5.40 -24.75 2.78
C GLU A 228 4.28 -24.07 1.96
N GLN A 229 3.06 -24.64 1.85
CA GLN A 229 1.97 -23.96 1.11
C GLN A 229 1.52 -22.67 1.81
N ARG A 230 1.50 -22.68 3.15
CA ARG A 230 1.13 -21.49 3.94
C ARG A 230 2.20 -20.41 3.81
N LEU A 231 3.48 -20.78 3.69
CA LEU A 231 4.57 -19.86 3.39
C LEU A 231 4.41 -19.21 2.01
N GLN A 232 3.92 -19.95 1.00
CA GLN A 232 3.63 -19.38 -0.32
C GLN A 232 2.47 -18.36 -0.26
N ALA A 233 1.40 -18.68 0.46
CA ALA A 233 0.29 -17.74 0.68
C ALA A 233 0.76 -16.48 1.43
N ALA A 234 1.57 -16.66 2.49
CA ALA A 234 2.18 -15.56 3.23
C ALA A 234 3.08 -14.69 2.33
N SER A 235 3.94 -15.31 1.52
CA SER A 235 4.80 -14.61 0.56
C SER A 235 3.97 -13.73 -0.38
N TYR A 236 2.88 -14.28 -0.94
CA TYR A 236 1.98 -13.52 -1.81
C TYR A 236 1.32 -12.35 -1.08
N ILE A 237 0.69 -12.59 0.08
CA ILE A 237 -0.07 -11.58 0.82
C ILE A 237 0.85 -10.45 1.32
N VAL A 238 2.04 -10.78 1.83
CA VAL A 238 2.99 -9.79 2.36
C VAL A 238 3.57 -8.96 1.23
N ASN A 239 4.00 -9.60 0.13
CA ASN A 239 4.49 -8.86 -1.04
C ASN A 239 3.40 -7.98 -1.65
N TYR A 240 2.15 -8.45 -1.67
CA TYR A 240 1.01 -7.64 -2.07
C TYR A 240 0.81 -6.44 -1.13
N ALA A 241 0.82 -6.66 0.18
CA ALA A 241 0.68 -5.60 1.18
C ALA A 241 1.77 -4.53 1.07
N LEU A 242 3.04 -4.94 0.96
CA LEU A 242 4.17 -4.04 0.75
C LEU A 242 4.04 -3.28 -0.57
N SER A 243 3.67 -3.96 -1.66
CA SER A 243 3.47 -3.34 -2.97
C SER A 243 2.32 -2.32 -2.95
N GLU A 244 1.18 -2.69 -2.38
CA GLU A 244 0.01 -1.81 -2.29
C GLU A 244 0.28 -0.63 -1.38
N TYR A 245 1.00 -0.83 -0.27
CA TYR A 245 1.44 0.27 0.58
C TYR A 245 2.37 1.22 -0.19
N ASN A 246 3.41 0.70 -0.84
CA ASN A 246 4.34 1.51 -1.63
C ASN A 246 3.62 2.30 -2.76
N LYS A 247 2.59 1.71 -3.39
CA LYS A 247 1.82 2.35 -4.47
C LYS A 247 0.80 3.39 -3.98
N THR A 248 0.08 3.06 -2.91
CA THR A 248 -1.16 3.79 -2.56
C THR A 248 -1.06 4.60 -1.29
N GLN A 249 -0.31 4.12 -0.28
CA GLN A 249 -0.27 4.65 1.10
C GLN A 249 -1.64 5.10 1.65
N SER A 250 -2.71 4.41 1.25
CA SER A 250 -4.05 4.64 1.77
C SER A 250 -4.14 4.21 3.24
N VAL A 251 -5.15 4.69 3.96
CA VAL A 251 -5.46 4.23 5.32
C VAL A 251 -5.54 2.70 5.36
N ARG A 252 -6.17 2.08 4.37
CA ARG A 252 -6.33 0.61 4.27
C ARG A 252 -5.01 -0.14 4.10
N SER A 253 -4.13 0.32 3.22
CA SER A 253 -2.82 -0.31 3.03
C SER A 253 -1.90 -0.08 4.23
N GLY A 254 -2.04 1.07 4.90
CA GLY A 254 -1.41 1.34 6.19
C GLY A 254 -1.90 0.42 7.31
N GLU A 255 -3.21 0.18 7.42
CA GLU A 255 -3.80 -0.76 8.39
C GLU A 255 -3.31 -2.20 8.15
N LEU A 256 -3.26 -2.63 6.88
CA LEU A 256 -2.73 -3.96 6.52
C LEU A 256 -1.25 -4.09 6.92
N LEU A 257 -0.43 -3.08 6.63
CA LEU A 257 0.97 -3.08 7.00
C LEU A 257 1.16 -3.04 8.53
N ALA A 258 0.35 -2.26 9.25
CA ALA A 258 0.35 -2.21 10.70
C ALA A 258 -0.02 -3.58 11.32
N LEU A 259 -0.98 -4.30 10.75
CA LEU A 259 -1.32 -5.66 11.17
C LEU A 259 -0.13 -6.61 11.01
N LEU A 260 0.51 -6.62 9.84
CA LEU A 260 1.72 -7.44 9.59
C LEU A 260 2.86 -7.09 10.54
N THR A 261 3.04 -5.80 10.82
CA THR A 261 4.08 -5.28 11.73
C THR A 261 3.80 -5.69 13.17
N SER A 262 2.55 -5.58 13.63
CA SER A 262 2.13 -6.00 14.97
C SER A 262 2.39 -7.49 15.25
N ALA A 263 2.28 -8.33 14.21
CA ALA A 263 2.60 -9.74 14.28
C ALA A 263 4.12 -9.99 14.42
N GLY A 264 4.95 -9.15 13.80
CA GLY A 264 6.41 -9.20 13.99
C GLY A 264 6.83 -8.80 15.41
N ASN A 265 6.19 -7.77 15.96
CA ASN A 265 6.55 -7.21 17.28
C ASN A 265 6.09 -8.06 18.47
N SER A 266 5.13 -8.96 18.25
CA SER A 266 4.67 -9.91 19.27
C SER A 266 5.72 -10.99 19.62
N ASN A 267 6.88 -11.00 18.95
CA ASN A 267 8.05 -11.81 19.32
C ASN A 267 8.84 -11.24 20.52
N THR A 268 8.50 -10.04 21.00
CA THR A 268 9.11 -9.44 22.19
C THR A 268 8.28 -9.78 23.43
N GLY A 269 8.32 -11.05 23.83
CA GLY A 269 7.97 -11.39 25.20
C GLY A 269 8.88 -10.61 26.15
N ASP A 270 8.28 -10.11 27.22
CA ASP A 270 8.90 -9.49 28.39
C ASP A 270 9.79 -10.49 29.15
N ASP A 271 10.82 -11.02 28.48
CA ASP A 271 11.88 -11.76 29.15
C ASP A 271 13.21 -11.40 28.50
N GLY A 272 14.00 -10.65 29.25
CA GLY A 272 15.31 -10.19 28.85
C GLY A 272 16.22 -11.35 28.46
N ALA A 273 17.14 -11.05 27.55
CA ALA A 273 18.40 -11.73 27.31
C ALA A 273 18.48 -13.21 27.75
N ASN A 274 18.45 -14.10 26.75
CA ASN A 274 18.80 -15.53 26.79
C ASN A 274 17.62 -16.51 26.74
N SER A 275 16.95 -16.60 25.58
CA SER A 275 16.22 -17.82 25.21
C SER A 275 16.63 -18.28 23.83
N SER A 276 17.47 -19.32 23.78
CA SER A 276 17.81 -20.09 22.60
C SER A 276 16.74 -21.14 22.28
N VAL A 277 15.49 -20.92 22.68
CA VAL A 277 14.37 -21.84 22.46
C VAL A 277 13.21 -21.05 21.86
N VAL A 278 13.10 -21.11 20.54
CA VAL A 278 11.92 -20.63 19.80
C VAL A 278 10.81 -21.65 20.00
N ASP A 279 9.94 -21.40 20.97
CA ASP A 279 8.73 -22.20 21.15
C ASP A 279 7.75 -21.90 20.00
N SER A 280 7.24 -22.95 19.37
CA SER A 280 6.40 -22.90 18.16
C SER A 280 5.06 -22.17 18.36
N GLY A 281 4.71 -21.81 19.61
CA GLY A 281 3.55 -20.97 19.97
C GLY A 281 3.83 -19.47 20.15
N SER A 282 5.10 -19.03 20.13
CA SER A 282 5.51 -17.66 20.52
C SER A 282 5.73 -16.70 19.33
N ASN A 283 5.58 -17.20 18.09
CA ASN A 283 5.85 -16.41 16.89
C ASN A 283 4.57 -15.75 16.36
N GLY A 284 4.43 -14.44 16.55
CA GLY A 284 3.23 -13.69 16.14
C GLY A 284 2.99 -13.72 14.63
N ILE A 285 4.06 -13.72 13.82
CA ILE A 285 4.00 -13.87 12.37
C ILE A 285 3.43 -15.24 11.98
N ALA A 286 3.88 -16.32 12.62
CA ALA A 286 3.38 -17.66 12.34
C ALA A 286 1.86 -17.75 12.56
N ARG A 287 1.38 -17.25 13.73
CA ARG A 287 -0.06 -17.20 14.04
C ARG A 287 -0.86 -16.40 13.02
N LEU A 288 -0.34 -15.25 12.59
CA LEU A 288 -1.01 -14.44 11.58
C LEU A 288 -1.09 -15.17 10.23
N VAL A 289 -0.02 -15.85 9.81
CA VAL A 289 -0.04 -16.66 8.58
C VAL A 289 -1.09 -17.77 8.65
N GLU A 290 -1.25 -18.43 9.80
CA GLU A 290 -2.32 -19.43 9.97
C GLU A 290 -3.72 -18.84 9.80
N GLN A 291 -3.96 -17.63 10.33
CA GLN A 291 -5.24 -16.93 10.22
C GLN A 291 -5.52 -16.42 8.80
N LEU A 292 -4.47 -16.01 8.07
CA LEU A 292 -4.59 -15.49 6.71
C LEU A 292 -4.69 -16.59 5.65
N THR A 293 -4.31 -17.83 5.97
CA THR A 293 -4.35 -18.93 5.00
C THR A 293 -5.81 -19.32 4.72
N PRO A 294 -6.27 -19.22 3.45
CA PRO A 294 -7.61 -19.67 3.08
C PRO A 294 -7.78 -21.18 3.33
N ASN A 295 -8.96 -21.57 3.79
CA ASN A 295 -9.29 -22.97 4.03
C ASN A 295 -9.97 -23.61 2.79
N ALA A 296 -9.46 -24.78 2.37
CA ALA A 296 -9.93 -25.53 1.19
C ALA A 296 -10.41 -26.97 1.49
N GLU A 297 -10.71 -27.36 2.73
CA GLU A 297 -10.99 -28.78 3.02
C GLU A 297 -12.33 -29.35 2.49
N GLY A 298 -13.25 -28.49 2.04
CA GLY A 298 -14.54 -28.88 1.44
C GLY A 298 -15.49 -29.62 2.38
N SER A 299 -15.30 -29.46 3.69
CA SER A 299 -16.07 -30.13 4.74
C SER A 299 -17.55 -29.71 4.71
N GLU A 300 -17.85 -28.48 4.31
CA GLU A 300 -19.20 -27.92 4.26
C GLU A 300 -20.05 -28.60 3.19
N VAL A 301 -19.48 -28.81 2.00
CA VAL A 301 -20.16 -29.48 0.88
C VAL A 301 -20.46 -30.93 1.27
N ARG A 302 -19.48 -31.62 1.86
CA ARG A 302 -19.67 -33.01 2.32
C ARG A 302 -20.68 -33.12 3.45
N ALA A 303 -20.71 -32.17 4.39
CA ALA A 303 -21.70 -32.14 5.45
C ALA A 303 -23.11 -31.93 4.87
N ALA A 304 -23.28 -31.00 3.93
CA ALA A 304 -24.54 -30.73 3.26
C ALA A 304 -25.09 -31.96 2.51
N LEU A 305 -24.25 -32.67 1.74
CA LEU A 305 -24.70 -33.82 0.95
C LEU A 305 -25.23 -35.01 1.78
N ARG A 306 -24.87 -35.12 3.06
CA ARG A 306 -25.34 -36.23 3.93
C ARG A 306 -26.85 -36.26 4.12
N VAL A 307 -27.51 -35.10 4.16
CA VAL A 307 -28.97 -35.03 4.34
C VAL A 307 -29.69 -35.61 3.11
N VAL A 308 -29.15 -35.36 1.91
CA VAL A 308 -29.64 -35.91 0.64
C VAL A 308 -29.43 -37.43 0.59
N ASP A 309 -28.26 -37.92 1.00
CA ASP A 309 -28.01 -39.37 1.08
C ASP A 309 -29.04 -40.07 1.98
N LYS A 310 -29.41 -39.44 3.11
CA LYS A 310 -30.44 -39.99 4.00
C LYS A 310 -31.85 -39.92 3.41
N MET A 311 -32.18 -38.89 2.63
CA MET A 311 -33.44 -38.87 1.87
C MET A 311 -33.47 -39.98 0.82
N ARG A 312 -32.35 -40.19 0.11
CA ARG A 312 -32.20 -41.24 -0.90
C ARG A 312 -32.36 -42.63 -0.28
N ASP A 313 -31.74 -42.88 0.86
CA ASP A 313 -31.89 -44.12 1.63
C ASP A 313 -33.38 -44.38 1.95
N GLN A 314 -34.12 -43.36 2.40
CA GLN A 314 -35.55 -43.50 2.69
C GLN A 314 -36.39 -43.71 1.43
N ALA A 315 -36.16 -42.93 0.37
CA ALA A 315 -36.87 -43.12 -0.89
C ALA A 315 -36.70 -44.53 -1.43
N ASN A 316 -35.49 -45.11 -1.31
CA ASN A 316 -35.22 -46.49 -1.66
C ASN A 316 -35.99 -47.48 -0.76
N ASN A 317 -35.92 -47.32 0.56
CA ASN A 317 -36.68 -48.16 1.50
C ASN A 317 -38.19 -48.13 1.23
N ARG A 318 -38.72 -46.95 0.92
CA ARG A 318 -40.14 -46.77 0.58
C ARG A 318 -40.50 -47.41 -0.74
N SER A 319 -39.64 -47.31 -1.76
CA SER A 319 -39.81 -48.02 -3.02
C SER A 319 -39.85 -49.55 -2.79
N PHE A 320 -38.95 -50.10 -1.98
CA PHE A 320 -38.97 -51.53 -1.63
C PHE A 320 -40.23 -51.94 -0.88
N TYR A 321 -40.65 -51.16 0.13
CA TYR A 321 -41.85 -51.44 0.92
C TYR A 321 -43.11 -51.44 0.05
N LEU A 322 -43.26 -50.43 -0.81
CA LEU A 322 -44.47 -50.23 -1.63
C LEU A 322 -44.59 -51.22 -2.80
N ARG A 323 -43.47 -51.79 -3.28
CA ARG A 323 -43.49 -52.87 -4.29
C ARG A 323 -44.15 -54.15 -3.79
N ASN A 324 -44.09 -54.41 -2.48
CA ASN A 324 -44.65 -55.61 -1.86
C ASN A 324 -46.10 -55.40 -1.37
N GLN A 325 -46.76 -54.31 -1.79
CA GLN A 325 -48.16 -54.05 -1.47
C GLN A 325 -49.03 -54.22 -2.72
N GLU A 326 -50.22 -54.82 -2.56
CA GLU A 326 -51.09 -55.20 -3.69
C GLU A 326 -52.00 -54.08 -4.22
N THR A 327 -51.98 -52.87 -3.64
CA THR A 327 -52.90 -51.78 -4.06
C THR A 327 -52.26 -50.40 -4.14
N ALA A 328 -52.81 -49.54 -4.99
CA ALA A 328 -52.56 -48.10 -4.99
C ALA A 328 -52.82 -47.49 -3.61
N THR A 329 -51.84 -46.75 -3.09
CA THR A 329 -51.91 -46.17 -1.75
C THR A 329 -52.35 -44.70 -1.79
N PRO A 330 -53.07 -44.21 -0.75
CA PRO A 330 -53.25 -42.77 -0.55
C PRO A 330 -51.89 -42.08 -0.34
N TRP A 331 -51.90 -40.74 -0.26
CA TRP A 331 -50.70 -39.99 0.10
C TRP A 331 -50.12 -40.51 1.41
N ASN A 332 -48.85 -40.89 1.37
CA ASN A 332 -48.09 -41.33 2.52
C ASN A 332 -47.14 -40.23 2.94
N PHE A 333 -47.02 -40.06 4.25
CA PHE A 333 -46.09 -39.11 4.84
C PHE A 333 -45.05 -39.88 5.63
N TRP A 334 -43.82 -39.38 5.62
CA TRP A 334 -42.74 -39.92 6.43
C TRP A 334 -41.91 -38.79 7.00
N ALA A 335 -41.33 -39.07 8.16
CA ALA A 335 -40.36 -38.21 8.81
C ALA A 335 -39.25 -39.08 9.36
N GLN A 336 -38.02 -38.58 9.31
CA GLN A 336 -36.85 -39.21 9.88
C GLN A 336 -35.97 -38.14 10.51
N THR A 337 -35.53 -38.37 11.74
CA THR A 337 -34.42 -37.64 12.33
C THR A 337 -33.09 -38.29 11.94
N LEU A 338 -32.05 -37.48 11.73
CA LEU A 338 -30.70 -37.96 11.46
C LEU A 338 -29.72 -37.37 12.47
N TYR A 339 -28.79 -38.21 12.90
CA TYR A 339 -27.58 -37.81 13.59
C TYR A 339 -26.41 -38.41 12.82
N THR A 340 -25.43 -37.59 12.49
CA THR A 340 -24.23 -38.04 11.78
C THR A 340 -22.99 -37.56 12.50
N HIS A 341 -22.04 -38.48 12.65
CA HIS A 341 -20.69 -38.18 13.07
C HIS A 341 -19.76 -38.62 11.94
N GLY A 342 -18.82 -37.76 11.55
CA GLY A 342 -17.85 -38.04 10.51
C GLY A 342 -16.48 -37.49 10.87
N ARG A 343 -15.43 -38.20 10.51
CA ARG A 343 -14.06 -37.73 10.66
C ARG A 343 -13.29 -37.99 9.37
N GLN A 344 -12.57 -36.98 8.90
CA GLN A 344 -11.56 -37.11 7.86
C GLN A 344 -10.19 -36.85 8.48
N GLY A 345 -9.23 -37.73 8.20
CA GLY A 345 -7.83 -37.50 8.58
C GLY A 345 -7.21 -36.39 7.74
N ASN A 346 -6.03 -35.93 8.13
CA ASN A 346 -5.26 -35.02 7.27
C ASN A 346 -4.80 -35.81 6.04
N GLU A 347 -4.96 -35.23 4.85
CA GLU A 347 -4.54 -35.84 3.59
C GLU A 347 -3.66 -34.86 2.84
N ALA A 348 -2.37 -35.20 2.73
CA ALA A 348 -1.33 -34.29 2.25
C ALA A 348 -1.44 -32.91 2.95
N ASP A 349 -1.87 -31.91 2.18
CA ASP A 349 -1.90 -30.50 2.57
C ASP A 349 -3.31 -30.01 2.92
N ILE A 350 -4.29 -30.91 2.96
CA ILE A 350 -5.67 -30.61 3.32
C ILE A 350 -5.89 -31.00 4.77
N PHE A 351 -6.37 -30.04 5.57
CA PHE A 351 -6.77 -30.31 6.95
C PHE A 351 -7.88 -31.33 6.99
N GLY A 352 -7.67 -32.36 7.81
CA GLY A 352 -8.75 -33.24 8.22
C GLY A 352 -9.76 -32.45 9.07
N TYR A 353 -10.92 -33.04 9.28
CA TYR A 353 -11.97 -32.41 10.05
C TYR A 353 -12.82 -33.46 10.78
N GLN A 354 -13.53 -33.01 11.80
CA GLN A 354 -14.58 -33.76 12.48
C GLN A 354 -15.89 -33.01 12.27
N THR A 355 -16.96 -33.72 11.91
CA THR A 355 -18.28 -33.16 11.72
C THR A 355 -19.28 -33.89 12.61
N ASN A 356 -20.08 -33.12 13.34
CA ASN A 356 -21.25 -33.57 14.05
C ASN A 356 -22.45 -32.87 13.45
N ALA A 357 -23.46 -33.62 13.01
CA ALA A 357 -24.66 -33.02 12.44
C ALA A 357 -25.92 -33.68 12.98
N TYR A 358 -26.95 -32.86 13.15
CA TYR A 358 -28.28 -33.29 13.51
C TYR A 358 -29.28 -32.67 12.54
N GLY A 359 -30.34 -33.41 12.23
CA GLY A 359 -31.30 -32.95 11.24
C GLY A 359 -32.60 -33.73 11.23
N ILE A 360 -33.51 -33.28 10.38
CA ILE A 360 -34.79 -33.90 10.12
C ILE A 360 -35.06 -33.89 8.62
N ASN A 361 -35.49 -35.03 8.10
CA ASN A 361 -36.03 -35.20 6.77
C ASN A 361 -37.52 -35.48 6.90
N ILE A 362 -38.31 -34.83 6.05
CA ILE A 362 -39.73 -35.11 5.89
C ILE A 362 -39.99 -35.36 4.41
N GLY A 363 -40.96 -36.20 4.11
CA GLY A 363 -41.36 -36.41 2.73
C GLY A 363 -42.78 -36.91 2.62
N MET A 364 -43.27 -36.78 1.40
CA MET A 364 -44.56 -37.30 1.00
C MET A 364 -44.47 -37.98 -0.34
N ASP A 365 -45.21 -39.06 -0.50
CA ASP A 365 -45.24 -39.81 -1.74
C ASP A 365 -46.57 -40.51 -1.94
N ARG A 366 -46.80 -40.87 -3.18
CA ARG A 366 -47.99 -41.56 -3.61
C ARG A 366 -47.64 -42.57 -4.68
N ARG A 367 -48.25 -43.75 -4.55
CA ARG A 367 -48.29 -44.73 -5.63
C ARG A 367 -49.42 -44.37 -6.60
N PHE A 368 -49.08 -44.17 -7.86
CA PHE A 368 -50.03 -43.97 -8.94
C PHE A 368 -50.22 -45.30 -9.69
N ARG A 369 -51.46 -45.83 -9.67
CA ARG A 369 -51.76 -47.19 -10.18
C ARG A 369 -50.94 -48.25 -9.44
N ASP A 370 -50.94 -49.49 -9.92
CA ASP A 370 -50.17 -50.55 -9.28
C ASP A 370 -48.68 -50.55 -9.70
N GLU A 371 -48.23 -49.61 -10.54
CA GLU A 371 -46.88 -49.67 -11.13
C GLU A 371 -45.97 -48.45 -10.90
N ALA A 372 -46.47 -47.30 -10.42
CA ALA A 372 -45.66 -46.07 -10.34
C ALA A 372 -45.67 -45.42 -8.95
N LEU A 373 -44.55 -44.82 -8.54
CA LEU A 373 -44.35 -44.07 -7.30
C LEU A 373 -43.82 -42.69 -7.64
N PHE A 374 -44.34 -41.66 -6.97
CA PHE A 374 -43.77 -40.32 -7.00
C PHE A 374 -43.74 -39.77 -5.59
N GLY A 375 -42.67 -39.07 -5.25
CA GLY A 375 -42.55 -38.39 -3.98
C GLY A 375 -41.62 -37.19 -4.01
N VAL A 376 -41.78 -36.38 -2.98
CA VAL A 376 -40.90 -35.25 -2.68
C VAL A 376 -40.46 -35.35 -1.24
N ALA A 377 -39.24 -34.92 -0.97
CA ALA A 377 -38.63 -34.89 0.34
C ALA A 377 -37.97 -33.52 0.56
N PHE A 378 -38.04 -33.05 1.79
CA PHE A 378 -37.35 -31.86 2.26
C PHE A 378 -36.58 -32.21 3.52
N GLY A 379 -35.42 -31.61 3.70
CA GLY A 379 -34.59 -31.88 4.87
C GLY A 379 -33.86 -30.65 5.33
N TYR A 380 -33.68 -30.62 6.63
CA TYR A 380 -32.88 -29.64 7.32
C TYR A 380 -31.81 -30.35 8.13
N GLN A 381 -30.58 -29.85 8.06
CA GLN A 381 -29.47 -30.33 8.87
C GLN A 381 -28.67 -29.14 9.40
N ASN A 382 -28.35 -29.16 10.68
CA ASN A 382 -27.33 -28.32 11.28
C ASN A 382 -26.08 -29.16 11.53
N SER A 383 -24.93 -28.65 11.09
CA SER A 383 -23.64 -29.34 11.20
C SER A 383 -22.62 -28.44 11.84
N HIS A 384 -21.97 -28.94 12.89
CA HIS A 384 -20.81 -28.32 13.51
C HIS A 384 -19.55 -29.06 13.04
N ILE A 385 -18.62 -28.33 12.43
CA ILE A 385 -17.40 -28.86 11.84
C ILE A 385 -16.20 -28.28 12.58
N ASN A 386 -15.36 -29.15 13.12
CA ASN A 386 -14.09 -28.82 13.76
C ASN A 386 -12.95 -29.23 12.84
N ILE A 387 -12.14 -28.26 12.42
CA ILE A 387 -11.03 -28.49 11.50
C ILE A 387 -9.79 -28.83 12.33
N ASN A 388 -9.03 -29.84 11.89
CA ASN A 388 -7.78 -30.21 12.55
C ASN A 388 -6.74 -29.11 12.28
N GLY A 389 -5.86 -28.85 13.25
CA GLY A 389 -4.99 -27.67 13.19
C GLY A 389 -5.74 -26.44 13.70
N TYR A 390 -5.01 -25.50 14.31
CA TYR A 390 -5.54 -24.50 15.25
C TYR A 390 -6.93 -23.91 14.91
N GLY A 391 -7.89 -24.20 15.78
CA GLY A 391 -9.00 -23.32 16.20
C GLY A 391 -10.15 -23.04 15.24
N ASN A 392 -10.10 -23.45 13.97
CA ASN A 392 -11.17 -23.11 13.02
C ASN A 392 -12.37 -24.06 13.15
N THR A 393 -13.53 -23.49 13.47
CA THR A 393 -14.82 -24.19 13.51
C THR A 393 -15.80 -23.59 12.51
N LYS A 394 -16.66 -24.41 11.91
CA LYS A 394 -17.69 -23.97 10.97
C LYS A 394 -19.05 -24.51 11.39
N ASP A 395 -20.05 -23.65 11.34
CA ASP A 395 -21.46 -24.03 11.49
C ASP A 395 -22.16 -23.96 10.14
N VAL A 396 -22.74 -25.06 9.71
CA VAL A 396 -23.39 -25.19 8.40
C VAL A 396 -24.85 -25.57 8.60
N ASN A 397 -25.75 -24.73 8.10
CA ASN A 397 -27.17 -25.04 7.96
C ASN A 397 -27.46 -25.45 6.51
N SER A 398 -28.01 -26.64 6.33
CA SER A 398 -28.36 -27.19 5.01
C SER A 398 -29.86 -27.35 4.90
N TYR A 399 -30.43 -26.87 3.79
CA TYR A 399 -31.82 -27.03 3.41
C TYR A 399 -31.85 -27.69 2.04
N GLU A 400 -32.31 -28.92 1.98
CA GLU A 400 -32.26 -29.72 0.75
C GLU A 400 -33.66 -30.20 0.37
N ALA A 401 -33.87 -30.36 -0.94
CA ALA A 401 -35.09 -30.88 -1.51
C ALA A 401 -34.77 -31.96 -2.54
N MET A 402 -35.50 -33.06 -2.51
CA MET A 402 -35.32 -34.19 -3.44
C MET A 402 -36.67 -34.61 -3.98
N ALA A 403 -36.79 -34.74 -5.29
CA ALA A 403 -37.91 -35.42 -5.93
C ALA A 403 -37.48 -36.83 -6.30
N TYR A 404 -38.33 -37.82 -6.06
CA TYR A 404 -38.05 -39.20 -6.41
C TYR A 404 -39.24 -39.83 -7.11
N THR A 405 -38.93 -40.74 -8.02
CA THR A 405 -39.90 -41.49 -8.79
C THR A 405 -39.47 -42.95 -8.87
N GLY A 406 -40.44 -43.83 -8.96
CA GLY A 406 -40.21 -45.26 -9.16
C GLY A 406 -41.23 -45.81 -10.14
N TRP A 407 -40.81 -46.76 -10.95
CA TRP A 407 -41.69 -47.58 -11.76
C TRP A 407 -41.34 -49.05 -11.52
N PHE A 408 -42.33 -49.90 -11.35
CA PHE A 408 -42.14 -51.32 -11.06
C PHE A 408 -43.30 -52.14 -11.61
N ASN A 409 -42.99 -53.34 -12.09
CA ASN A 409 -43.96 -54.36 -12.47
C ASN A 409 -43.50 -55.73 -11.91
N ASP A 410 -44.22 -56.81 -12.23
CA ASP A 410 -43.93 -58.17 -11.73
C ASP A 410 -42.49 -58.69 -12.01
N ARG A 411 -41.74 -58.08 -12.94
CA ARG A 411 -40.42 -58.58 -13.38
C ARG A 411 -39.29 -57.54 -13.38
N TYR A 412 -39.62 -56.24 -13.45
CA TYR A 412 -38.66 -55.16 -13.67
C TYR A 412 -39.00 -53.95 -12.81
N PHE A 413 -37.98 -53.17 -12.45
CA PHE A 413 -38.15 -51.93 -11.74
C PHE A 413 -37.10 -50.89 -12.15
N ILE A 414 -37.46 -49.62 -12.03
CA ILE A 414 -36.62 -48.44 -12.24
C ILE A 414 -36.89 -47.47 -11.10
N ASN A 415 -35.84 -46.96 -10.46
CA ASN A 415 -35.93 -45.87 -9.48
C ASN A 415 -35.09 -44.69 -9.97
N GLY A 416 -35.59 -43.47 -9.77
CA GLY A 416 -34.86 -42.22 -10.04
C GLY A 416 -35.07 -41.22 -8.92
N ASN A 417 -34.00 -40.54 -8.51
CA ASN A 417 -33.98 -39.60 -7.39
C ASN A 417 -32.83 -38.60 -7.48
#